data_AF-A0A8J4FFF7-F1
#
_entry.id   AF-A0A8J4FFF7-F1
#
_cell.length_a   1.000
_cell.length_b   1.000
_cell.length_c   1.000
_cell.angle_alpha   90.00
_cell.angle_beta   90.00
_cell.angle_gamma   90.00
#
_symmetry.space_group_name_H-M   'P 1'
#
loop_
_entity.id
_entity.type
_entity.pdbx_description
1 polymer ?
#
loop_
_entity_poly.entity_id
_entity_poly.type
_entity_poly.pdbx_seq_one_letter_code
_entity_poly.pdbx_strand_id
1 'polypeptide(L)'
;QLLLHNTVAFTSLAKALHRIEKSVNVAEGFYRAALVRYPSSPKLLRGYGKFLEAVKNNPWKASKYFSEAEKLQDMQQQDEATMAVMGPEEGSIGSNGAYLLHRVDERVNIVFLIN
;
A
#
# COMPACT_ATOMS: atom_id res chain seq x y z
N GLN A 1 -2.56 8.13 50.86
CA GLN A 1 -2.53 7.14 49.75
C GLN A 1 -3.58 7.56 48.73
N LEU A 2 -3.20 8.38 47.75
CA LEU A 2 -4.10 8.85 46.68
C LEU A 2 -4.08 7.81 45.56
N LEU A 3 -4.94 6.80 45.68
CA LEU A 3 -5.26 5.90 44.59
C LEU A 3 -5.96 6.72 43.50
N LEU A 4 -5.15 7.18 42.54
CA LEU A 4 -5.46 7.16 41.11
C LEU A 4 -6.96 7.33 40.79
N HIS A 5 -7.52 8.51 41.03
CA HIS A 5 -8.76 8.92 40.36
C HIS A 5 -8.46 9.18 38.88
N ASN A 6 -8.05 8.14 38.17
CA ASN A 6 -8.05 8.07 36.72
C ASN A 6 -9.47 7.73 36.26
N THR A 7 -10.44 8.52 36.71
CA THR A 7 -11.72 8.59 36.05
C THR A 7 -11.50 9.45 34.82
N VAL A 8 -10.80 8.92 33.82
CA VAL A 8 -10.94 9.46 32.46
C VAL A 8 -12.45 9.49 32.24
N ALA A 9 -13.02 10.69 32.16
CA ALA A 9 -14.45 10.80 31.96
C ALA A 9 -14.78 9.95 30.74
N PHE A 10 -15.70 9.00 30.87
CA PHE A 10 -16.09 8.08 29.80
C PHE A 10 -16.32 8.83 28.47
N THR A 11 -16.81 10.07 28.57
CA THR A 11 -16.97 11.03 27.48
C THR A 11 -15.67 11.40 26.75
N SER A 12 -14.55 11.59 27.45
CA SER A 12 -13.23 11.87 26.87
C SER A 12 -12.67 10.65 26.15
N LEU A 13 -12.81 9.45 26.75
CA LEU A 13 -12.38 8.21 26.13
C LEU A 13 -13.19 7.90 24.87
N ALA A 14 -14.52 8.07 24.92
CA ALA A 14 -15.40 7.91 23.77
C ALA A 14 -15.04 8.89 22.64
N LYS A 15 -14.73 10.16 22.97
CA LYS A 15 -14.27 11.14 21.98
C LYS A 15 -12.93 10.74 21.35
N ALA A 16 -11.99 10.22 22.13
CA ALA A 16 -10.70 9.76 21.62
C ALA A 16 -10.87 8.56 20.69
N LEU A 17 -11.70 7.58 21.07
CA LEU A 17 -12.01 6.42 20.24
C LEU A 17 -12.66 6.83 18.92
N HIS A 18 -13.63 7.73 18.96
CA HIS A 18 -14.29 8.24 17.76
C HIS A 18 -13.31 8.95 16.79
N ARG A 19 -12.32 9.67 17.32
CA ARG A 19 -11.25 10.28 16.50
C ARG A 19 -10.38 9.21 15.84
N ILE A 20 -10.06 8.14 16.57
CA ILE A 20 -9.30 7.00 16.02
C ILE A 20 -10.11 6.36 14.90
N GLU A 21 -11.38 6.01 15.12
CA GLU A 21 -12.26 5.43 14.09
C GLU A 21 -12.34 6.31 12.83
N LYS A 22 -12.48 7.63 13.01
CA LYS A 22 -12.47 8.58 11.88
C LYS A 22 -11.16 8.53 11.11
N SER A 23 -10.02 8.49 11.80
CA SER A 23 -8.70 8.39 11.15
C SER A 23 -8.53 7.09 10.38
N VAL A 24 -9.02 5.96 10.90
CA VAL A 24 -9.02 4.65 10.22
C VAL A 24 -9.85 4.70 8.94
N ASN A 25 -11.03 5.32 8.98
CA ASN A 25 -11.88 5.47 7.79
C ASN A 25 -11.22 6.34 6.71
N VAL A 26 -10.58 7.44 7.11
CA VAL A 26 -9.83 8.31 6.19
C VAL A 26 -8.66 7.54 5.55
N ALA A 27 -7.88 6.80 6.34
CA ALA A 27 -6.79 5.98 5.83
C ALA A 27 -7.26 4.91 4.85
N GLU A 28 -8.39 4.23 5.13
CA GLU A 28 -8.99 3.28 4.19
C GLU A 28 -9.39 3.96 2.87
N GLY A 29 -9.95 5.17 2.93
CA GLY A 29 -10.26 5.96 1.75
C GLY A 29 -9.03 6.25 0.89
N PHE A 30 -7.93 6.66 1.51
CA PHE A 30 -6.65 6.89 0.81
C PHE A 30 -6.11 5.63 0.15
N TYR A 31 -6.08 4.49 0.85
CA TYR A 31 -5.63 3.23 0.26
C TYR A 31 -6.50 2.83 -0.93
N ARG A 32 -7.83 2.97 -0.82
CA ARG A 32 -8.74 2.67 -1.94
C ARG A 32 -8.50 3.58 -3.15
N ALA A 33 -8.32 4.88 -2.92
CA ALA A 33 -8.00 5.82 -4.00
C ALA A 33 -6.65 5.49 -4.67
N ALA A 34 -5.63 5.15 -3.87
CA ALA A 34 -4.34 4.72 -4.38
C ALA A 34 -4.44 3.43 -5.21
N LEU A 35 -5.25 2.46 -4.78
CA LEU A 35 -5.46 1.20 -5.49
C LEU A 35 -6.19 1.38 -6.83
N VAL A 36 -7.15 2.32 -6.89
CA VAL A 36 -7.80 2.68 -8.16
C VAL A 36 -6.80 3.33 -9.12
N ARG A 37 -5.89 4.16 -8.60
CA ARG A 37 -4.88 4.83 -9.41
C ARG A 37 -3.77 3.89 -9.87
N TYR A 38 -3.36 2.96 -9.02
CA TYR A 38 -2.22 2.06 -9.23
C TYR A 38 -2.59 0.61 -8.93
N PRO A 39 -3.42 -0.02 -9.79
CA PRO A 39 -3.86 -1.40 -9.58
C PRO A 39 -2.72 -2.43 -9.73
N SER A 40 -1.63 -2.06 -10.41
CA SER A 40 -0.50 -2.94 -10.73
C SER A 40 0.68 -2.81 -9.76
N SER A 41 0.47 -2.28 -8.55
CA SER A 41 1.54 -2.12 -7.55
C SER A 41 1.46 -3.19 -6.45
N PRO A 42 2.34 -4.22 -6.45
CA PRO A 42 2.36 -5.25 -5.40
C PRO A 42 2.63 -4.68 -4.01
N LYS A 43 3.49 -3.65 -3.93
CA LYS A 43 3.87 -3.00 -2.67
C LYS A 43 2.67 -2.29 -2.03
N LEU A 44 1.85 -1.61 -2.84
CA LEU A 44 0.65 -0.93 -2.36
C LEU A 44 -0.40 -1.93 -1.86
N LEU A 45 -0.60 -3.01 -2.62
CA LEU A 45 -1.55 -4.06 -2.27
C LEU A 45 -1.14 -4.79 -0.97
N ARG A 46 0.16 -5.06 -0.79
CA ARG A 46 0.72 -5.58 0.46
C ARG A 46 0.59 -4.58 1.61
N GLY A 47 0.80 -3.29 1.36
CA GLY A 47 0.58 -2.23 2.35
C GLY A 47 -0.86 -2.17 2.84
N TYR A 48 -1.82 -2.27 1.93
CA TYR A 48 -3.24 -2.33 2.27
C TYR A 48 -3.61 -3.61 3.02
N GLY A 49 -3.04 -4.77 2.66
CA GLY A 49 -3.19 -6.02 3.41
C GLY A 49 -2.77 -5.86 4.88
N LYS A 50 -1.59 -5.27 5.13
CA LYS A 50 -1.09 -4.99 6.49
C LYS A 50 -2.00 -4.04 7.26
N PHE A 51 -2.54 -3.01 6.60
CA PHE A 51 -3.51 -2.10 7.22
C PHE A 51 -4.78 -2.84 7.65
N LEU A 52 -5.31 -3.73 6.80
CA LEU A 52 -6.51 -4.52 7.13
C LEU A 52 -6.28 -5.46 8.31
N GLU A 53 -5.10 -6.08 8.40
CA GLU A 53 -4.73 -6.98 9.50
C GLU A 53 -4.50 -6.21 10.80
N ALA A 54 -3.62 -5.21 10.79
CA ALA A 54 -3.17 -4.53 12.01
C ALA A 54 -4.17 -3.49 12.54
N VAL A 55 -4.89 -2.80 11.65
CA VAL A 55 -5.78 -1.69 12.04
C VAL A 55 -7.23 -2.12 12.07
N LYS A 56 -7.71 -2.83 11.03
CA LYS A 56 -9.11 -3.27 10.94
C LYS A 56 -9.35 -4.66 11.54
N ASN A 57 -8.31 -5.32 12.03
CA ASN A 57 -8.36 -6.67 12.60
C ASN A 57 -9.10 -7.67 11.69
N ASN A 58 -8.84 -7.61 10.38
CA ASN A 58 -9.49 -8.46 9.38
C ASN A 58 -8.45 -9.30 8.61
N PRO A 59 -7.95 -10.40 9.22
CA PRO A 59 -6.92 -11.24 8.62
C PRO A 59 -7.42 -11.96 7.36
N TRP A 60 -8.70 -12.31 7.29
CA TRP A 60 -9.28 -12.99 6.11
C TRP A 60 -9.24 -12.11 4.87
N LYS A 61 -9.61 -10.84 5.01
CA LYS A 61 -9.55 -9.89 3.90
C LYS A 61 -8.10 -9.54 3.56
N ALA A 62 -7.24 -9.40 4.55
CA ALA A 62 -5.81 -9.15 4.35
C ALA A 62 -5.13 -10.27 3.53
N SER A 63 -5.41 -11.54 3.86
CA SER A 63 -4.88 -12.70 3.15
C SER A 63 -5.20 -12.65 1.64
N LYS A 64 -6.42 -12.27 1.26
CA LYS A 64 -6.78 -12.10 -0.15
C LYS A 64 -5.89 -11.09 -0.87
N TYR A 65 -5.66 -9.92 -0.26
CA TYR A 65 -4.79 -8.89 -0.84
C TYR A 65 -3.32 -9.29 -0.85
N PHE A 66 -2.85 -10.09 0.12
CA PHE A 66 -1.49 -10.63 0.07
C PHE A 66 -1.31 -11.63 -1.07
N SER A 67 -2.28 -12.52 -1.30
CA SER A 67 -2.23 -13.45 -2.43
C SER A 67 -2.32 -12.74 -3.78
N GLU A 68 -3.12 -11.68 -3.90
CA GLU A 68 -3.12 -10.84 -5.10
C GLU A 68 -1.78 -10.12 -5.30
N ALA A 69 -1.16 -9.64 -4.22
CA ALA A 69 0.13 -8.95 -4.30
C ALA A 69 1.24 -9.89 -4.76
N GLU A 70 1.25 -11.12 -4.26
CA GLU A 70 2.20 -12.17 -4.67
C GLU A 70 2.05 -12.50 -6.15
N LYS A 71 0.81 -12.70 -6.64
CA LYS A 71 0.55 -12.92 -8.07
C LYS A 71 1.08 -11.79 -8.94
N LEU A 72 0.80 -10.53 -8.57
CA LEU A 72 1.29 -9.38 -9.33
C LEU A 72 2.82 -9.28 -9.30
N GLN A 73 3.44 -9.64 -8.18
CA GLN A 73 4.90 -9.66 -8.05
C GLN A 73 5.53 -10.74 -8.94
N ASP A 74 4.95 -11.94 -8.96
CA ASP A 74 5.42 -13.04 -9.80
C ASP A 74 5.29 -12.71 -11.28
N MET A 75 4.19 -12.07 -11.69
CA MET A 75 4.00 -11.60 -13.07
C MET A 75 5.06 -10.56 -13.45
N GLN A 76 5.34 -9.59 -12.57
CA GLN A 76 6.39 -8.58 -12.82
C GLN A 76 7.78 -9.21 -12.93
N GLN A 77 8.08 -10.22 -12.10
CA GLN A 77 9.36 -10.92 -12.16
C GLN A 77 9.50 -11.79 -13.40
N GLN A 78 8.42 -12.41 -13.88
CA GLN A 78 8.43 -13.15 -15.14
C GLN A 78 8.61 -12.22 -16.34
N ASP A 79 7.94 -11.06 -16.34
CA ASP A 79 8.12 -10.04 -17.38
C ASP A 79 9.57 -9.51 -17.38
N GLU A 80 10.16 -9.25 -16.21
CA GLU A 80 11.56 -8.83 -16.11
C GLU A 80 12.53 -9.94 -16.54
N ALA A 81 12.27 -11.19 -16.17
CA ALA A 81 13.12 -12.33 -16.54
C ALA A 81 13.04 -12.65 -18.04
N THR A 82 11.86 -12.59 -18.65
CA THR A 82 11.69 -12.79 -20.10
C THR A 82 12.35 -11.67 -20.89
N MET A 83 12.25 -10.42 -20.44
CA MET A 83 12.94 -9.27 -21.03
C MET A 83 14.47 -9.33 -20.85
N ALA A 84 14.97 -9.86 -19.73
CA ALA A 84 16.40 -10.04 -19.49
C ALA A 84 17.01 -11.18 -20.33
N VAL A 85 16.23 -12.23 -20.62
CA VAL A 85 16.63 -13.34 -21.50
C VAL A 85 16.61 -12.92 -22.97
N MET A 86 15.68 -12.04 -23.36
CA MET A 86 15.60 -11.44 -24.70
C MET A 86 16.59 -10.26 -24.84
N GLY A 87 17.87 -10.49 -24.51
CA GLY A 87 18.94 -9.48 -24.51
C GLY A 87 18.93 -8.51 -25.71
N PRO A 88 19.55 -7.33 -25.57
CA PRO A 88 19.37 -6.21 -26.49
C PRO A 88 19.80 -6.61 -27.91
N GLU A 89 18.84 -6.89 -28.78
CA GLU A 89 19.07 -6.93 -30.21
C GLU A 89 19.52 -5.53 -30.62
N GLU A 90 20.79 -5.42 -31.01
CA GLU A 90 21.42 -4.23 -31.57
C GLU A 90 20.62 -3.77 -32.80
N GLY A 91 19.64 -2.88 -32.62
CA GLY A 91 18.86 -2.45 -33.77
C GLY A 91 17.63 -1.59 -33.54
N SER A 92 17.62 -0.66 -32.58
CA SER A 92 16.73 0.51 -32.73
C SER A 92 17.04 1.64 -31.74
N ILE A 93 17.53 2.73 -32.29
CA ILE A 93 17.61 4.04 -31.65
C ILE A 93 16.18 4.50 -31.37
N GLY A 94 15.76 4.56 -30.10
CA GLY A 94 14.50 5.28 -29.77
C GLY A 94 13.81 5.05 -28.44
N SER A 95 14.15 4.04 -27.63
CA SER A 95 13.28 3.64 -26.50
C SER A 95 13.91 3.80 -25.10
N ASN A 96 15.06 4.47 -24.99
CA ASN A 96 15.74 4.74 -23.69
C ASN A 96 14.91 5.50 -22.64
N GLY A 97 13.74 6.05 -23.00
CA GLY A 97 12.83 6.74 -22.08
C GLY A 97 11.84 5.85 -21.32
N ALA A 98 11.51 4.66 -21.83
CA ALA A 98 10.45 3.83 -21.23
C ALA A 98 10.93 3.04 -20.00
N TYR A 99 12.21 2.65 -19.98
CA TYR A 99 12.77 1.75 -18.96
C TYR A 99 13.02 2.46 -17.61
N LEU A 100 13.20 3.78 -17.65
CA LEU A 100 13.34 4.61 -16.45
C LEU A 100 12.00 4.91 -15.79
N LEU A 101 10.89 4.87 -16.54
CA LEU A 101 9.56 5.18 -16.02
C LEU A 101 9.09 4.17 -14.96
N HIS A 102 9.30 2.87 -15.19
CA HIS A 102 8.87 1.83 -14.25
C HIS A 102 9.65 1.87 -12.93
N ARG A 103 10.96 2.21 -12.98
CA ARG A 103 11.83 2.31 -11.79
C ARG A 103 11.63 3.60 -10.99
N VAL A 104 11.29 4.70 -11.66
CA VAL A 104 11.05 6.00 -11.01
C VAL A 104 9.72 5.98 -10.25
N ASP A 105 8.69 5.33 -10.79
CA ASP A 105 7.37 5.24 -10.15
C ASP A 105 7.45 4.61 -8.74
N GLU A 106 8.33 3.63 -8.55
CA GLU A 106 8.49 2.90 -7.27
C GLU A 106 9.10 3.73 -6.13
N ARG A 107 9.91 4.76 -6.43
CA ARG A 107 10.59 5.58 -5.39
C ARG A 107 9.83 6.85 -5.03
N VAL A 108 8.96 7.34 -5.91
CA VAL A 108 8.25 8.63 -5.73
C VAL A 108 6.84 8.45 -5.15
N ASN A 109 6.23 7.26 -5.30
CA ASN A 109 4.79 7.06 -5.08
C ASN A 109 4.25 7.07 -3.65
N ILE A 110 5.10 7.10 -2.61
CA ILE A 110 4.64 7.21 -1.20
C ILE A 110 4.79 8.63 -0.65
N VAL A 111 5.67 9.44 -1.23
CA VAL A 111 5.99 10.78 -0.70
C VAL A 111 4.95 11.82 -1.15
N PHE A 112 4.24 11.58 -2.26
CA PHE A 112 3.31 12.55 -2.83
C PHE A 112 1.90 12.58 -2.19
N LEU A 113 1.61 11.73 -1.19
CA LEU A 113 0.31 11.67 -0.52
C LEU A 113 0.26 12.46 0.81
N ILE A 114 1.31 13.23 1.12
CA ILE A 114 1.39 14.09 2.31
C ILE A 114 1.50 15.56 1.86
N ASN A 115 0.47 16.08 1.21
CA ASN A 115 0.21 17.52 1.15
C ASN A 115 -1.28 17.78 0.92
#